data_AF-E2Q3V5-F1
#
_entry.id   AF-E2Q3V5-F1
#
_cell.length_a   1.000
_cell.length_b   1.000
_cell.length_c   1.000
_cell.angle_alpha   90.00
_cell.angle_beta   90.00
_cell.angle_gamma   90.00
#
_symmetry.space_group_name_H-M   'P 1'
#
loop_
_entity.id
_entity.type
_entity.pdbx_description
1 polymer ?
#
loop_
_entity_poly.entity_id
_entity_poly.type
_entity_poly.pdbx_seq_one_letter_code
_entity_poly.pdbx_strand_id
1 'polypeptide(L)'
;MCANFCAPTGDGNGRGRRSLRRSTAAFLTSGLLLAGALTGLGAGTARADDGVRPQDGALATLDGLKTFDRAVVRAKGRSHSIPAGLFEMTVEGGGRLKTYGVDLHDPAQDQARYRETPWRQTALGARREAGRIHWILRNSYPQVDDLTRLAEAAGTGPLTPRTAAAGTQVAIWRYSDGADVVALDPAAEKLADWLERRARPGTEPRASVALEPSAVAGRPGTRIGPVTVRTGAERVSLAPAPAAAADGVEVTDAAGKPVTSVADGARVYIRVPSGARDGSAALTAQTATSVPVGRALTSATGSQAQILAHSSESTVTAQTLAVWAEKGPIPALSARHDCAASQVEITAANADTAPFTFTLADAEHTVPARGSRTVRLPAVEDQPYEVPITGADGFRKSFRGVLDCRTAGAAVPAPSATAPGSGTGSAAEPGTGGPSPMTVPRLAPASADTAPALPDEDLAATGSTGITPLIAGGAAVLMAIGGGVLFTLRRKEPRAAGAERRDPTWE
;
A
#
# COMPACT_ATOMS: atom_id res chain seq x y z
N MET A 1 -14.25 -16.05 -45.78
CA MET A 1 -14.64 -15.06 -46.82
C MET A 1 -15.91 -14.37 -46.35
N CYS A 2 -15.93 -13.05 -46.51
CA CYS A 2 -16.71 -12.06 -45.76
C CYS A 2 -18.19 -11.92 -46.12
N ALA A 3 -18.84 -11.03 -45.34
CA ALA A 3 -19.98 -10.14 -45.66
C ALA A 3 -21.39 -10.74 -45.40
N ASN A 4 -22.43 -10.01 -44.96
CA ASN A 4 -22.70 -8.60 -44.60
C ASN A 4 -24.09 -8.64 -43.89
N PHE A 5 -24.35 -7.93 -42.78
CA PHE A 5 -24.78 -6.52 -42.62
C PHE A 5 -26.26 -6.18 -42.95
N CYS A 6 -26.91 -5.56 -41.95
CA CYS A 6 -28.01 -4.55 -41.95
C CYS A 6 -29.52 -4.90 -42.17
N ALA A 7 -30.30 -4.82 -41.07
CA ALA A 7 -31.28 -3.76 -40.68
C ALA A 7 -32.45 -3.34 -41.64
N PRO A 8 -33.42 -2.46 -41.23
CA PRO A 8 -34.35 -2.43 -40.08
C PRO A 8 -35.81 -1.99 -40.48
N THR A 9 -36.60 -1.47 -39.50
CA THR A 9 -37.90 -0.72 -39.58
C THR A 9 -39.19 -1.55 -39.59
N GLY A 10 -40.30 -1.19 -38.95
CA GLY A 10 -40.74 -0.02 -38.18
C GLY A 10 -42.25 -0.15 -37.84
N ASP A 11 -42.75 0.80 -37.06
CA ASP A 11 -44.15 1.18 -36.82
C ASP A 11 -45.08 0.37 -35.89
N GLY A 12 -45.77 1.10 -35.00
CA GLY A 12 -46.91 0.58 -34.24
C GLY A 12 -47.33 1.37 -32.99
N ASN A 13 -47.76 2.61 -33.17
CA ASN A 13 -48.34 3.55 -32.19
C ASN A 13 -49.50 2.97 -31.32
N GLY A 14 -49.63 3.43 -30.07
CA GLY A 14 -50.80 3.14 -29.23
C GLY A 14 -50.74 3.63 -27.78
N ARG A 15 -50.96 4.93 -27.56
CA ARG A 15 -51.13 5.55 -26.23
C ARG A 15 -52.45 5.14 -25.56
N GLY A 16 -52.39 4.74 -24.29
CA GLY A 16 -53.53 4.69 -23.37
C GLY A 16 -53.07 4.88 -21.92
N ARG A 17 -53.33 6.06 -21.34
CA ARG A 17 -53.09 6.40 -19.91
C ARG A 17 -54.39 6.28 -19.11
N ARG A 18 -54.23 6.14 -17.79
CA ARG A 18 -55.21 6.11 -16.65
C ARG A 18 -55.49 4.65 -16.22
N SER A 19 -55.46 4.25 -14.94
CA SER A 19 -55.65 4.94 -13.65
C SER A 19 -55.11 4.07 -12.50
N LEU A 20 -54.78 4.70 -11.36
CA LEU A 20 -54.46 4.05 -10.09
C LEU A 20 -55.71 3.46 -9.40
N ARG A 21 -55.54 2.31 -8.70
CA ARG A 21 -56.20 1.88 -7.42
C ARG A 21 -55.60 0.52 -7.02
N ARG A 22 -54.75 0.45 -5.99
CA ARG A 22 -55.01 0.08 -4.57
C ARG A 22 -55.52 -1.35 -4.34
N SER A 23 -54.67 -2.14 -3.66
CA SER A 23 -54.90 -3.17 -2.61
C SER A 23 -55.79 -4.38 -2.99
N THR A 24 -55.46 -5.65 -2.72
CA THR A 24 -55.23 -6.33 -1.42
C THR A 24 -54.79 -7.78 -1.69
N ALA A 25 -53.94 -8.35 -0.80
CA ALA A 25 -53.95 -9.69 -0.14
C ALA A 25 -54.60 -10.91 -0.85
N ALA A 26 -54.24 -12.20 -0.66
CA ALA A 26 -53.24 -12.99 0.07
C ALA A 26 -53.54 -14.49 -0.26
N PHE A 27 -52.66 -15.40 0.21
CA PHE A 27 -52.82 -16.87 0.39
C PHE A 27 -52.49 -17.81 -0.79
N LEU A 28 -51.38 -18.60 -0.69
CA LEU A 28 -51.27 -20.02 -0.23
C LEU A 28 -51.89 -21.00 -1.26
N THR A 29 -51.28 -22.08 -1.79
CA THR A 29 -50.41 -23.12 -1.19
C THR A 29 -50.00 -24.16 -2.27
N SER A 30 -48.90 -24.88 -2.03
CA SER A 30 -48.55 -26.25 -2.52
C SER A 30 -48.22 -26.44 -4.01
N GLY A 31 -47.20 -27.18 -4.45
CA GLY A 31 -46.20 -28.04 -3.81
C GLY A 31 -45.55 -28.90 -4.92
N LEU A 32 -44.30 -29.34 -4.77
CA LEU A 32 -43.81 -30.60 -5.34
C LEU A 32 -42.45 -30.99 -4.74
N LEU A 33 -42.41 -32.22 -4.24
CA LEU A 33 -41.22 -32.92 -3.75
C LEU A 33 -40.36 -33.37 -4.93
N LEU A 34 -39.05 -33.11 -4.86
CA LEU A 34 -38.03 -33.92 -5.53
C LEU A 34 -36.91 -34.19 -4.53
N ALA A 35 -36.98 -35.38 -3.94
CA ALA A 35 -35.84 -36.02 -3.29
C ALA A 35 -34.86 -36.47 -4.38
N GLY A 36 -33.67 -35.87 -4.41
CA GLY A 36 -32.55 -36.29 -5.24
C GLY A 36 -31.30 -36.34 -4.37
N ALA A 37 -30.89 -37.56 -4.03
CA ALA A 37 -29.67 -37.84 -3.30
C ALA A 37 -28.45 -37.34 -4.08
N LEU A 38 -27.66 -36.47 -3.47
CA LEU A 38 -26.24 -36.30 -3.79
C LEU A 38 -25.45 -36.40 -2.50
N THR A 39 -25.12 -37.64 -2.14
CA THR A 39 -23.92 -37.96 -1.38
C THR A 39 -22.71 -37.57 -2.25
N GLY A 40 -22.33 -36.30 -2.16
CA GLY A 40 -21.09 -35.78 -2.73
C GLY A 40 -20.27 -35.20 -1.59
N LEU A 41 -19.26 -35.96 -1.16
CA LEU A 41 -18.11 -35.46 -0.42
C LEU A 41 -17.40 -34.40 -1.29
N GLY A 42 -17.93 -33.18 -1.26
CA GLY A 42 -17.23 -32.00 -1.71
C GLY A 42 -16.66 -31.34 -0.46
N ALA A 43 -15.38 -31.60 -0.16
CA ALA A 43 -14.61 -30.72 0.69
C ALA A 43 -14.89 -29.30 0.21
N GLY A 44 -15.49 -28.48 1.08
CA GLY A 44 -15.74 -27.09 0.78
C GLY A 44 -14.41 -26.47 0.42
N THR A 45 -14.20 -26.21 -0.87
CA THR A 45 -13.10 -25.39 -1.32
C THR A 45 -13.33 -24.05 -0.66
N ALA A 46 -12.61 -23.79 0.43
CA ALA A 46 -12.33 -22.43 0.86
C ALA A 46 -11.92 -21.71 -0.42
N ARG A 47 -12.76 -20.78 -0.89
CA ARG A 47 -12.35 -19.87 -1.93
C ARG A 47 -11.10 -19.21 -1.35
N ALA A 48 -9.96 -19.53 -1.93
CA ALA A 48 -8.74 -18.77 -1.74
C ALA A 48 -9.12 -17.34 -2.16
N ASP A 49 -9.34 -16.50 -1.16
CA ASP A 49 -9.49 -15.07 -1.36
C ASP A 49 -8.23 -14.63 -2.11
N ASP A 50 -8.43 -13.94 -3.23
CA ASP A 50 -7.38 -13.48 -4.11
C ASP A 50 -6.32 -12.78 -3.26
N GLY A 51 -5.07 -13.25 -3.39
CA GLY A 51 -3.97 -13.01 -2.46
C GLY A 51 -3.97 -11.62 -1.83
N VAL A 52 -4.51 -11.51 -0.61
CA VAL A 52 -4.29 -10.37 0.26
C VAL A 52 -2.79 -10.35 0.53
N ARG A 53 -2.07 -9.53 -0.24
CA ARG A 53 -0.72 -9.13 0.11
C ARG A 53 -0.84 -8.45 1.47
N PRO A 54 -0.16 -8.98 2.50
CA PRO A 54 -0.14 -8.36 3.81
C PRO A 54 0.22 -6.88 3.64
N GLN A 55 -0.70 -6.02 4.09
CA GLN A 55 -0.55 -4.58 4.03
C GLN A 55 0.27 -4.18 5.25
N ASP A 56 1.30 -3.36 5.07
CA ASP A 56 2.10 -2.81 6.16
C ASP A 56 2.19 -1.29 5.98
N GLY A 57 1.79 -0.55 7.00
CA GLY A 57 2.00 0.89 7.11
C GLY A 57 0.95 1.74 6.41
N ALA A 58 1.40 2.85 5.82
CA ALA A 58 0.50 3.83 5.22
C ALA A 58 0.01 3.43 3.81
N LEU A 59 -1.27 3.71 3.56
CA LEU A 59 -1.90 3.70 2.24
C LEU A 59 -2.31 5.11 1.87
N ALA A 60 -1.84 5.61 0.72
CA ALA A 60 -2.08 6.98 0.32
C ALA A 60 -2.40 7.08 -1.18
N THR A 61 -3.19 8.09 -1.56
CA THR A 61 -3.53 8.41 -2.95
C THR A 61 -2.80 9.68 -3.37
N LEU A 62 -2.19 9.67 -4.55
CA LEU A 62 -1.43 10.81 -5.05
C LEU A 62 -2.34 11.98 -5.47
N ASP A 63 -2.14 13.13 -4.84
CA ASP A 63 -2.83 14.39 -5.17
C ASP A 63 -2.14 15.18 -6.29
N GLY A 64 -0.91 14.77 -6.64
CA GLY A 64 -0.08 15.33 -7.71
C GLY A 64 1.06 16.22 -7.19
N LEU A 65 1.82 16.78 -8.13
CA LEU A 65 2.95 17.68 -7.86
C LEU A 65 2.42 19.07 -7.47
N LYS A 66 2.83 19.60 -6.31
CA LYS A 66 2.27 20.86 -5.75
C LYS A 66 3.29 21.98 -5.64
N THR A 67 4.49 21.69 -5.15
CA THR A 67 5.54 22.71 -4.95
C THR A 67 6.74 22.34 -5.78
N PHE A 68 6.91 23.01 -6.92
CA PHE A 68 7.92 22.63 -7.90
C PHE A 68 8.45 23.84 -8.68
N ASP A 69 9.67 23.69 -9.16
CA ASP A 69 10.25 24.53 -10.21
C ASP A 69 10.68 23.62 -11.37
N ARG A 70 11.52 24.11 -12.29
CA ARG A 70 11.98 23.36 -13.45
C ARG A 70 13.38 22.81 -13.26
N ALA A 71 13.61 21.63 -13.81
CA ALA A 71 14.92 21.04 -14.04
C ALA A 71 15.14 20.81 -15.53
N VAL A 72 16.39 20.60 -15.93
CA VAL A 72 16.80 20.20 -17.28
C VAL A 72 17.52 18.88 -17.17
N VAL A 73 16.95 17.86 -17.80
CA VAL A 73 17.55 16.52 -17.92
C VAL A 73 18.28 16.46 -19.25
N ARG A 74 19.51 15.98 -19.24
CA ARG A 74 20.28 15.69 -20.44
C ARG A 74 20.30 14.18 -20.64
N ALA A 75 19.75 13.73 -21.76
CA ALA A 75 19.72 12.33 -22.12
C ALA A 75 19.98 12.18 -23.62
N LYS A 76 20.92 11.30 -23.99
CA LYS A 76 21.23 10.97 -25.40
C LYS A 76 21.49 12.21 -26.28
N GLY A 77 22.22 13.19 -25.74
CA GLY A 77 22.55 14.44 -26.45
C GLY A 77 21.39 15.43 -26.62
N ARG A 78 20.23 15.18 -25.97
CA ARG A 78 19.08 16.09 -25.94
C ARG A 78 18.84 16.61 -24.54
N SER A 79 18.41 17.86 -24.44
CA SER A 79 18.02 18.50 -23.19
C SER A 79 16.51 18.66 -23.16
N HIS A 80 15.89 18.15 -22.11
CA HIS A 80 14.44 18.27 -21.89
C HIS A 80 14.21 18.90 -20.54
N SER A 81 13.35 19.91 -20.50
CA SER A 81 13.00 20.53 -19.24
C SER A 81 11.71 19.94 -18.68
N ILE A 82 11.74 19.59 -17.41
CA ILE A 82 10.67 18.88 -16.69
C ILE A 82 10.39 19.59 -15.35
N PRO A 83 9.19 19.42 -14.77
CA PRO A 83 8.94 19.91 -13.41
C PRO A 83 9.70 19.05 -12.39
N ALA A 84 10.23 19.68 -11.34
CA ALA A 84 10.98 19.05 -10.27
C ALA A 84 10.53 19.60 -8.92
N GLY A 85 10.06 18.74 -8.02
CA GLY A 85 9.64 19.19 -6.70
C GLY A 85 8.80 18.18 -5.94
N LEU A 86 8.00 18.72 -5.02
CA LEU A 86 7.31 18.00 -3.98
C LEU A 86 5.88 17.62 -4.39
N PHE A 87 5.60 16.33 -4.33
CA PHE A 87 4.27 15.75 -4.48
C PHE A 87 3.54 15.72 -3.14
N GLU A 88 2.22 15.79 -3.18
CA GLU A 88 1.38 15.57 -2.02
C GLU A 88 0.49 14.33 -2.23
N MET A 89 0.21 13.63 -1.13
CA MET A 89 -0.69 12.48 -1.10
C MET A 89 -1.65 12.58 0.08
N THR A 90 -2.85 12.03 -0.09
CA THR A 90 -3.86 11.90 0.96
C THR A 90 -3.85 10.47 1.51
N VAL A 91 -3.67 10.29 2.82
CA VAL A 91 -3.67 8.97 3.47
C VAL A 91 -5.12 8.51 3.67
N GLU A 92 -5.43 7.24 3.38
CA GLU A 92 -6.78 6.69 3.54
C GLU A 92 -7.30 6.83 4.99
N GLY A 93 -6.39 6.70 5.97
CA GLY A 93 -6.64 6.89 7.39
C GLY A 93 -6.63 8.35 7.88
N GLY A 94 -6.72 9.32 6.97
CA GLY A 94 -6.62 10.74 7.24
C GLY A 94 -5.18 11.23 7.39
N GLY A 95 -4.96 12.51 7.13
CA GLY A 95 -3.63 13.12 7.08
C GLY A 95 -3.02 13.16 5.68
N ARG A 96 -1.82 13.72 5.58
CA ARG A 96 -1.15 14.01 4.31
C ARG A 96 0.32 13.62 4.34
N LEU A 97 0.79 13.16 3.19
CA LEU A 97 2.20 12.89 2.94
C LEU A 97 2.73 13.90 1.92
N LYS A 98 3.99 14.30 2.10
CA LYS A 98 4.77 15.03 1.10
C LYS A 98 5.91 14.14 0.66
N THR A 99 6.11 14.01 -0.64
CA THR A 99 7.01 13.02 -1.24
C THR A 99 7.79 13.60 -2.41
N TYR A 100 8.94 12.97 -2.71
CA TYR A 100 9.71 13.20 -3.93
C TYR A 100 9.71 11.93 -4.79
N GLY A 101 9.77 12.11 -6.10
CA GLY A 101 9.89 11.00 -7.03
C GLY A 101 11.30 10.43 -7.05
N VAL A 102 11.44 9.11 -7.10
CA VAL A 102 12.76 8.44 -7.15
C VAL A 102 13.07 7.77 -8.49
N ASP A 103 12.20 7.97 -9.49
CA ASP A 103 12.43 7.49 -10.86
C ASP A 103 12.12 8.57 -11.87
N LEU A 104 13.16 9.26 -12.35
CA LEU A 104 13.02 10.38 -13.30
C LEU A 104 12.27 10.03 -14.59
N HIS A 105 12.28 8.77 -15.01
CA HIS A 105 11.89 8.36 -16.36
C HIS A 105 10.47 7.79 -16.44
N ASP A 106 9.96 7.27 -15.33
CA ASP A 106 8.58 6.84 -15.22
C ASP A 106 7.76 7.93 -14.51
N PRO A 107 6.75 8.53 -15.16
CA PRO A 107 5.97 9.59 -14.55
C PRO A 107 5.05 9.05 -13.46
N ALA A 108 4.85 9.85 -12.41
CA ALA A 108 3.82 9.56 -11.42
C ALA A 108 2.43 9.63 -12.09
N GLN A 109 1.60 8.62 -11.83
CA GLN A 109 0.25 8.55 -12.35
C GLN A 109 -0.72 9.25 -11.39
N ASP A 110 -1.54 10.13 -11.94
CA ASP A 110 -2.56 10.83 -11.17
C ASP A 110 -3.50 9.84 -10.46
N GLN A 111 -3.79 10.12 -9.19
CA GLN A 111 -4.67 9.30 -8.35
C GLN A 111 -4.21 7.84 -8.16
N ALA A 112 -2.95 7.53 -8.48
CA ALA A 112 -2.39 6.23 -8.13
C ALA A 112 -2.37 6.03 -6.62
N ARG A 113 -2.68 4.80 -6.20
CA ARG A 113 -2.58 4.38 -4.80
C ARG A 113 -1.19 3.87 -4.52
N TYR A 114 -0.66 4.30 -3.39
CA TYR A 114 0.67 3.98 -2.90
C TYR A 114 0.58 3.27 -1.57
N ARG A 115 1.51 2.34 -1.36
CA ARG A 115 1.71 1.65 -0.08
C ARG A 115 3.13 1.84 0.41
N GLU A 116 3.29 1.95 1.72
CA GLU A 116 4.60 1.91 2.35
C GLU A 116 5.31 0.58 2.01
N THR A 117 6.55 0.67 1.54
CA THR A 117 7.28 -0.47 1.00
C THR A 117 8.74 -0.42 1.47
N PRO A 118 9.32 -1.54 1.95
CA PRO A 118 10.72 -1.55 2.33
C PRO A 118 11.67 -1.28 1.16
N TRP A 119 12.79 -0.60 1.38
CA TRP A 119 13.75 -0.24 0.32
C TRP A 119 14.23 -1.44 -0.48
N ARG A 120 14.46 -2.59 0.17
CA ARG A 120 14.87 -3.83 -0.51
C ARG A 120 13.87 -4.33 -1.57
N GLN A 121 12.62 -3.88 -1.48
CA GLN A 121 11.53 -4.23 -2.39
C GLN A 121 11.25 -3.10 -3.40
N THR A 122 12.16 -2.14 -3.55
CA THR A 122 12.08 -1.06 -4.55
C THR A 122 13.44 -0.84 -5.22
N ALA A 123 13.48 0.01 -6.26
CA ALA A 123 14.71 0.40 -6.93
C ALA A 123 15.77 1.04 -6.00
N LEU A 124 15.35 1.59 -4.86
CA LEU A 124 16.25 2.15 -3.84
C LEU A 124 17.13 1.08 -3.19
N GLY A 125 16.62 -0.15 -3.04
CA GLY A 125 17.38 -1.27 -2.48
C GLY A 125 18.45 -1.82 -3.43
N ALA A 126 18.23 -1.71 -4.74
CA ALA A 126 19.17 -2.20 -5.75
C ALA A 126 20.44 -1.34 -5.82
N ARG A 127 20.32 -0.01 -5.68
CA ARG A 127 21.43 0.94 -5.88
C ARG A 127 22.24 1.28 -4.62
N ARG A 128 21.78 0.89 -3.43
CA ARG A 128 22.42 1.18 -2.12
C ARG A 128 22.63 2.68 -1.78
N GLU A 129 22.08 3.60 -2.57
CA GLU A 129 22.15 5.05 -2.31
C GLU A 129 20.96 5.60 -1.50
N ALA A 130 20.00 4.75 -1.15
CA ALA A 130 18.82 5.12 -0.37
C ALA A 130 19.15 5.83 0.96
N GLY A 131 20.26 5.46 1.60
CA GLY A 131 20.75 6.12 2.80
C GLY A 131 21.15 7.58 2.59
N ARG A 132 21.75 7.92 1.44
CA ARG A 132 22.11 9.29 1.09
C ARG A 132 20.89 10.13 0.75
N ILE A 133 19.94 9.55 0.04
CA ILE A 133 18.63 10.17 -0.22
C ILE A 133 17.91 10.46 1.11
N HIS A 134 17.89 9.50 2.04
CA HIS A 134 17.35 9.71 3.38
C HIS A 134 18.06 10.86 4.13
N TRP A 135 19.38 10.98 4.01
CA TRP A 135 20.10 12.14 4.56
C TRP A 135 19.61 13.46 3.93
N ILE A 136 19.48 13.52 2.60
CA ILE A 136 18.98 14.71 1.89
C ILE A 136 17.60 15.12 2.41
N LEU A 137 16.67 14.16 2.52
CA LEU A 137 15.31 14.41 2.98
C LEU A 137 15.25 15.01 4.39
N ARG A 138 16.17 14.63 5.27
CA ARG A 138 16.26 15.15 6.64
C ARG A 138 16.98 16.50 6.77
N ASN A 139 17.75 16.90 5.76
CA ASN A 139 18.61 18.09 5.81
C ASN A 139 18.22 19.13 4.75
N SER A 140 17.04 19.00 4.15
CA SER A 140 16.51 19.93 3.15
C SER A 140 15.01 20.14 3.31
N TYR A 141 14.44 20.97 2.44
CA TYR A 141 13.01 21.21 2.37
C TYR A 141 12.23 19.90 2.09
N PRO A 142 11.09 19.64 2.75
CA PRO A 142 10.40 20.50 3.73
C PRO A 142 10.75 20.21 5.20
N GLN A 143 11.71 19.33 5.50
CA GLN A 143 12.12 19.08 6.91
C GLN A 143 12.88 20.27 7.49
N VAL A 144 13.67 20.94 6.66
CA VAL A 144 14.24 22.26 6.94
C VAL A 144 13.42 23.28 6.17
N ASP A 145 12.44 23.89 6.84
CA ASP A 145 11.53 24.88 6.26
C ASP A 145 11.99 26.34 6.48
N ASP A 146 12.95 26.57 7.38
CA ASP A 146 13.71 27.81 7.48
C ASP A 146 14.64 27.95 6.26
N LEU A 147 14.08 28.52 5.19
CA LEU A 147 14.75 28.67 3.90
C LEU A 147 15.92 29.66 3.96
N THR A 148 15.90 30.63 4.86
CA THR A 148 17.02 31.56 5.07
C THR A 148 18.22 30.79 5.60
N ARG A 149 18.01 29.99 6.65
CA ARG A 149 19.07 29.15 7.22
C ARG A 149 19.57 28.08 6.24
N LEU A 150 18.67 27.46 5.48
CA LEU A 150 19.06 26.49 4.45
C LEU A 150 19.90 27.15 3.35
N ALA A 151 19.51 28.35 2.91
CA ALA A 151 20.23 29.13 1.91
C ALA A 151 21.64 29.54 2.38
N GLU A 152 21.76 29.97 3.63
CA GLU A 152 23.04 30.32 4.25
C GLU A 152 23.97 29.10 4.32
N ALA A 153 23.45 27.96 4.79
CA ALA A 153 24.22 26.72 4.91
C ALA A 153 24.73 26.21 3.54
N ALA A 154 23.92 26.39 2.50
CA ALA A 154 24.22 25.94 1.14
C ALA A 154 24.93 26.99 0.27
N GLY A 155 25.00 28.25 0.69
CA GLY A 155 25.61 29.34 -0.09
C GLY A 155 24.85 29.66 -1.39
N THR A 156 23.54 29.47 -1.40
CA THR A 156 22.71 29.52 -2.62
C THR A 156 22.33 30.94 -3.02
N GLY A 157 22.23 31.85 -2.04
CA GLY A 157 21.36 33.03 -2.14
C GLY A 157 19.91 32.67 -1.74
N PRO A 158 18.97 33.63 -1.74
CA PRO A 158 17.62 33.42 -1.24
C PRO A 158 16.92 32.21 -1.89
N LEU A 159 16.28 31.39 -1.06
CA LEU A 159 15.48 30.25 -1.51
C LEU A 159 13.99 30.54 -1.32
N THR A 160 13.18 30.10 -2.28
CA THR A 160 11.73 29.99 -2.14
C THR A 160 11.34 28.52 -1.92
N PRO A 161 10.11 28.21 -1.47
CA PRO A 161 9.67 26.82 -1.37
C PRO A 161 9.78 26.05 -2.70
N ARG A 162 9.57 26.73 -3.84
CA ARG A 162 9.66 26.13 -5.18
C ARG A 162 11.10 25.78 -5.55
N THR A 163 12.03 26.72 -5.37
CA THR A 163 13.45 26.51 -5.68
C THR A 163 14.10 25.52 -4.71
N ALA A 164 13.73 25.57 -3.42
CA ALA A 164 14.18 24.58 -2.44
C ALA A 164 13.66 23.17 -2.77
N ALA A 165 12.37 23.04 -3.13
CA ALA A 165 11.82 21.76 -3.53
C ALA A 165 12.48 21.21 -4.81
N ALA A 166 12.74 22.06 -5.81
CA ALA A 166 13.42 21.67 -7.04
C ALA A 166 14.88 21.24 -6.78
N GLY A 167 15.64 22.01 -6.01
CA GLY A 167 17.02 21.66 -5.65
C GLY A 167 17.12 20.34 -4.88
N THR A 168 16.19 20.09 -3.95
CA THR A 168 16.09 18.79 -3.26
C THR A 168 15.77 17.67 -4.24
N GLN A 169 14.77 17.81 -5.11
CA GLN A 169 14.39 16.78 -6.09
C GLN A 169 15.54 16.44 -7.05
N VAL A 170 16.28 17.44 -7.53
CA VAL A 170 17.45 17.26 -8.40
C VAL A 170 18.54 16.45 -7.68
N ALA A 171 18.87 16.79 -6.42
CA ALA A 171 19.84 16.02 -5.65
C ALA A 171 19.39 14.56 -5.43
N ILE A 172 18.08 14.32 -5.25
CA ILE A 172 17.53 12.96 -5.13
C ILE A 172 17.74 12.18 -6.44
N TRP A 173 17.39 12.76 -7.60
CA TRP A 173 17.54 12.09 -8.90
C TRP A 173 19.00 11.77 -9.26
N ARG A 174 19.96 12.59 -8.82
CA ARG A 174 21.39 12.27 -8.98
C ARG A 174 21.79 10.99 -8.25
N TYR A 175 21.15 10.66 -7.13
CA TYR A 175 21.39 9.41 -6.40
C TYR A 175 20.46 8.26 -6.81
N SER A 176 19.18 8.52 -7.06
CA SER A 176 18.21 7.46 -7.39
C SER A 176 18.38 6.94 -8.81
N ASP A 177 18.65 7.84 -9.76
CA ASP A 177 18.74 7.52 -11.19
C ASP A 177 20.17 7.54 -11.72
N GLY A 178 21.07 8.28 -11.06
CA GLY A 178 22.37 8.64 -11.64
C GLY A 178 22.20 9.63 -12.80
N ALA A 179 21.12 10.43 -12.77
CA ALA A 179 20.73 11.28 -13.89
C ALA A 179 21.67 12.48 -14.09
N ASP A 180 21.97 12.81 -15.35
CA ASP A 180 22.50 14.13 -15.72
C ASP A 180 21.34 15.13 -15.73
N VAL A 181 21.15 15.75 -14.56
CA VAL A 181 20.06 16.69 -14.32
C VAL A 181 20.56 17.90 -13.53
N VAL A 182 20.11 19.07 -13.96
CA VAL A 182 20.39 20.36 -13.31
C VAL A 182 19.08 21.10 -13.04
N ALA A 183 19.01 21.81 -11.92
CA ALA A 183 17.91 22.74 -11.70
C ALA A 183 18.07 23.93 -12.66
N LEU A 184 16.95 24.45 -13.17
CA LEU A 184 16.97 25.62 -14.05
C LEU A 184 17.31 26.89 -13.28
N ASP A 185 16.84 26.99 -12.03
CA ASP A 185 17.15 28.09 -11.13
C ASP A 185 18.56 27.93 -10.52
N PRO A 186 19.43 28.95 -10.59
CA PRO A 186 20.80 28.86 -10.07
C PRO A 186 20.90 28.62 -8.55
N ALA A 187 19.96 29.12 -7.75
CA ALA A 187 19.96 28.90 -6.31
C ALA A 187 19.52 27.46 -5.98
N ALA A 188 18.52 26.96 -6.69
CA ALA A 188 18.11 25.55 -6.62
C ALA A 188 19.26 24.60 -7.02
N GLU A 189 20.02 24.93 -8.06
CA GLU A 189 21.15 24.12 -8.51
C GLU A 189 22.27 24.08 -7.48
N LYS A 190 22.63 25.24 -6.91
CA LYS A 190 23.60 25.31 -5.80
C LYS A 190 23.16 24.49 -4.59
N LEU A 191 21.85 24.48 -4.29
CA LEU A 191 21.30 23.67 -3.21
C LEU A 191 21.47 22.18 -3.53
N ALA A 192 21.12 21.76 -4.74
CA ALA A 192 21.26 20.38 -5.19
C ALA A 192 22.70 19.89 -5.05
N ASP A 193 23.63 20.70 -5.54
CA ASP A 193 25.09 20.51 -5.45
C ASP A 193 25.60 20.36 -4.01
N TRP A 194 25.14 21.24 -3.12
CA TRP A 194 25.52 21.20 -1.72
C TRP A 194 24.99 19.93 -1.04
N LEU A 195 23.72 19.57 -1.29
CA LEU A 195 23.08 18.38 -0.77
C LEU A 195 23.81 17.11 -1.24
N GLU A 196 24.11 17.03 -2.53
CA GLU A 196 24.80 15.89 -3.12
C GLU A 196 26.18 15.67 -2.48
N ARG A 197 26.98 16.74 -2.34
CA ARG A 197 28.31 16.68 -1.72
C ARG A 197 28.29 16.32 -0.24
N ARG A 198 27.22 16.68 0.48
CA ARG A 198 27.12 16.48 1.94
C ARG A 198 26.44 15.18 2.33
N ALA A 199 25.69 14.55 1.41
CA ALA A 199 24.90 13.38 1.69
C ALA A 199 25.74 12.21 2.22
N ARG A 200 25.26 11.62 3.33
CA ARG A 200 25.92 10.52 4.02
C ARG A 200 25.10 9.24 3.91
N PRO A 201 25.75 8.07 3.87
CA PRO A 201 25.02 6.81 3.94
C PRO A 201 24.26 6.71 5.27
N GLY A 202 23.20 5.90 5.27
CA GLY A 202 22.32 5.73 6.41
C GLY A 202 21.45 4.49 6.23
N THR A 203 20.78 4.10 7.31
CA THR A 203 19.88 2.95 7.32
C THR A 203 18.45 3.36 6.97
N GLU A 204 17.68 2.36 6.55
CA GLU A 204 16.26 2.50 6.32
C GLU A 204 15.54 2.89 7.63
N PRO A 205 14.67 3.93 7.62
CA PRO A 205 13.77 4.20 8.73
C PRO A 205 12.85 3.01 8.98
N ARG A 206 12.46 2.80 10.24
CA ARG A 206 11.49 1.76 10.60
C ARG A 206 10.13 2.01 9.94
N ALA A 207 9.39 0.94 9.67
CA ALA A 207 8.03 1.07 9.17
C ALA A 207 7.11 1.78 10.17
N SER A 208 6.10 2.50 9.68
CA SER A 208 5.11 3.15 10.54
C SER A 208 4.38 2.13 11.44
N VAL A 209 3.91 1.03 10.84
CA VAL A 209 3.47 -0.18 11.54
C VAL A 209 3.67 -1.40 10.63
N ALA A 210 4.08 -2.54 11.18
CA ALA A 210 4.20 -3.81 10.46
C ALA A 210 3.95 -5.00 11.40
N LEU A 211 3.47 -6.11 10.83
CA LEU A 211 3.26 -7.38 11.53
C LEU A 211 4.13 -8.49 10.92
N GLU A 212 5.01 -9.08 11.74
CA GLU A 212 6.01 -10.05 11.27
C GLU A 212 5.91 -11.39 12.00
N PRO A 213 5.76 -12.54 11.30
CA PRO A 213 5.70 -12.68 9.85
C PRO A 213 4.32 -12.28 9.31
N SER A 214 4.26 -12.14 7.99
CA SER A 214 3.06 -11.71 7.26
C SER A 214 1.99 -12.80 7.12
N ALA A 215 2.33 -14.04 7.48
CA ALA A 215 1.40 -15.15 7.66
C ALA A 215 1.91 -16.10 8.75
N VAL A 216 0.99 -16.64 9.54
CA VAL A 216 1.24 -17.64 10.59
C VAL A 216 0.22 -18.77 10.48
N ALA A 217 0.60 -19.97 10.90
CA ALA A 217 -0.26 -21.15 10.85
C ALA A 217 -0.25 -21.92 12.17
N GLY A 218 -1.31 -22.68 12.44
CA GLY A 218 -1.37 -23.61 13.56
C GLY A 218 -2.72 -24.31 13.71
N ARG A 219 -2.88 -25.11 14.76
CA ARG A 219 -4.12 -25.87 15.00
C ARG A 219 -5.14 -25.09 15.84
N PRO A 220 -6.44 -25.30 15.63
CA PRO A 220 -7.47 -24.89 16.60
C PRO A 220 -7.17 -25.39 18.02
N GLY A 221 -7.57 -24.62 19.03
CA GLY A 221 -7.27 -24.91 20.44
C GLY A 221 -5.84 -24.60 20.87
N THR A 222 -4.97 -24.15 19.96
CA THR A 222 -3.60 -23.72 20.25
C THR A 222 -3.44 -22.21 20.03
N ARG A 223 -2.27 -21.68 20.40
CA ARG A 223 -1.86 -20.29 20.14
C ARG A 223 -1.02 -20.24 18.88
N ILE A 224 -1.54 -19.63 17.84
CA ILE A 224 -0.91 -19.48 16.52
C ILE A 224 0.01 -18.26 16.55
N GLY A 225 1.25 -18.42 16.10
CA GLY A 225 2.26 -17.37 16.10
C GLY A 225 3.59 -17.85 16.71
N PRO A 226 4.46 -16.92 17.17
CA PRO A 226 4.17 -15.51 17.43
C PRO A 226 4.18 -14.62 16.18
N VAL A 227 3.40 -13.54 16.27
CA VAL A 227 3.48 -12.37 15.40
C VAL A 227 4.12 -11.24 16.21
N THR A 228 5.16 -10.63 15.66
CA THR A 228 5.87 -9.49 16.25
C THR A 228 5.30 -8.19 15.70
N VAL A 229 4.94 -7.27 16.59
CA VAL A 229 4.51 -5.92 16.21
C VAL A 229 5.74 -5.04 16.05
N ARG A 230 5.85 -4.35 14.93
CA ARG A 230 6.89 -3.33 14.67
C ARG A 230 6.24 -1.99 14.44
N THR A 231 6.65 -0.95 15.16
CA THR A 231 6.11 0.40 14.98
C THR A 231 7.03 1.48 15.55
N GLY A 232 6.86 2.73 15.08
CA GLY A 232 7.39 3.92 15.74
C GLY A 232 6.43 4.56 16.77
N ALA A 233 5.19 4.09 16.86
CA ALA A 233 4.19 4.60 17.79
C ALA A 233 4.37 4.03 19.20
N GLU A 234 3.90 4.75 20.22
CA GLU A 234 3.94 4.27 21.62
C GLU A 234 3.12 3.00 21.81
N ARG A 235 1.93 2.95 21.19
CA ARG A 235 1.03 1.79 21.25
C ARG A 235 0.33 1.56 19.92
N VAL A 236 -0.01 0.30 19.70
CA VAL A 236 -0.74 -0.21 18.53
C VAL A 236 -1.95 -0.98 19.02
N SER A 237 -3.11 -0.73 18.42
CA SER A 237 -4.33 -1.50 18.64
C SER A 237 -4.31 -2.75 17.78
N LEU A 238 -4.75 -3.88 18.32
CA LEU A 238 -4.79 -5.17 17.65
C LEU A 238 -6.20 -5.74 17.67
N ALA A 239 -6.67 -6.21 16.52
CA ALA A 239 -7.95 -6.88 16.42
C ALA A 239 -7.93 -7.96 15.32
N PRO A 240 -8.49 -9.15 15.57
CA PRO A 240 -8.82 -10.08 14.49
C PRO A 240 -9.95 -9.50 13.64
N ALA A 241 -10.10 -10.01 12.41
CA ALA A 241 -11.22 -9.67 11.55
C ALA A 241 -12.56 -9.86 12.29
N PRO A 242 -13.56 -8.95 12.14
CA PRO A 242 -14.78 -8.98 12.95
C PRO A 242 -15.54 -10.31 12.94
N ALA A 243 -15.60 -11.01 11.80
CA ALA A 243 -16.22 -12.33 11.70
C ALA A 243 -15.47 -13.37 12.56
N ALA A 244 -14.14 -13.39 12.50
CA ALA A 244 -13.33 -14.29 13.31
C ALA A 244 -13.44 -13.97 14.81
N ALA A 245 -13.50 -12.68 15.16
CA ALA A 245 -13.74 -12.25 16.54
C ALA A 245 -15.11 -12.76 17.07
N ALA A 246 -16.15 -12.70 16.23
CA ALA A 246 -17.47 -13.23 16.57
C ALA A 246 -17.48 -14.76 16.74
N ASP A 247 -16.60 -15.46 16.02
CA ASP A 247 -16.37 -16.90 16.16
C ASP A 247 -15.43 -17.26 17.33
N GLY A 248 -15.04 -16.28 18.17
CA GLY A 248 -14.24 -16.49 19.37
C GLY A 248 -12.73 -16.49 19.15
N VAL A 249 -12.24 -16.03 18.00
CA VAL A 249 -10.81 -15.83 17.77
C VAL A 249 -10.32 -14.60 18.54
N GLU A 250 -9.26 -14.79 19.34
CA GLU A 250 -8.70 -13.74 20.20
C GLU A 250 -7.23 -13.48 19.88
N VAL A 251 -6.75 -12.28 20.23
CA VAL A 251 -5.32 -11.96 20.26
C VAL A 251 -4.85 -12.03 21.71
N THR A 252 -3.73 -12.72 21.93
CA THR A 252 -3.19 -13.01 23.26
C THR A 252 -1.69 -12.75 23.36
N ASP A 253 -1.20 -12.56 24.58
CA ASP A 253 0.25 -12.55 24.86
C ASP A 253 0.82 -13.99 25.00
N ALA A 254 2.12 -14.08 25.33
CA ALA A 254 2.81 -15.35 25.55
C ALA A 254 2.29 -16.15 26.76
N ALA A 255 1.57 -15.52 27.70
CA ALA A 255 0.90 -16.20 28.81
C ALA A 255 -0.53 -16.64 28.45
N GLY A 256 -1.05 -16.24 27.28
CA GLY A 256 -2.42 -16.50 26.86
C GLY A 256 -3.43 -15.50 27.45
N LYS A 257 -2.98 -14.38 27.98
CA LYS A 257 -3.89 -13.30 28.39
C LYS A 257 -4.36 -12.55 27.13
N PRO A 258 -5.66 -12.26 26.99
CA PRO A 258 -6.14 -11.43 25.89
C PRO A 258 -5.48 -10.04 25.89
N VAL A 259 -5.09 -9.58 24.70
CA VAL A 259 -4.49 -8.26 24.49
C VAL A 259 -5.13 -7.59 23.28
N THR A 260 -5.46 -6.31 23.42
CA THR A 260 -6.01 -5.47 22.34
C THR A 260 -5.11 -4.29 22.01
N SER A 261 -4.04 -4.08 22.78
CA SER A 261 -3.07 -3.03 22.54
C SER A 261 -1.69 -3.43 23.06
N VAL A 262 -0.64 -3.15 22.29
CA VAL A 262 0.75 -3.49 22.62
C VAL A 262 1.72 -2.41 22.15
N ALA A 263 2.96 -2.45 22.66
CA ALA A 263 4.06 -1.59 22.22
C ALA A 263 4.93 -2.27 21.13
N ASP A 264 5.89 -1.51 20.56
CA ASP A 264 6.89 -2.04 19.63
C ASP A 264 7.63 -3.26 20.22
N GLY A 265 7.85 -4.27 19.38
CA GLY A 265 8.56 -5.50 19.73
C GLY A 265 7.73 -6.54 20.49
N ALA A 266 6.48 -6.25 20.84
CA ALA A 266 5.59 -7.22 21.47
C ALA A 266 5.35 -8.43 20.56
N ARG A 267 5.36 -9.63 21.15
CA ARG A 267 5.03 -10.90 20.49
C ARG A 267 3.62 -11.31 20.90
N VAL A 268 2.71 -11.32 19.94
CA VAL A 268 1.30 -11.69 20.12
C VAL A 268 0.98 -13.00 19.42
N TYR A 269 -0.09 -13.64 19.85
CA TYR A 269 -0.55 -14.93 19.35
C TYR A 269 -2.04 -14.88 19.06
N ILE A 270 -2.47 -15.54 18.00
CA ILE A 270 -3.87 -15.70 17.66
C ILE A 270 -4.35 -16.99 18.33
N ARG A 271 -5.32 -16.88 19.24
CA ARG A 271 -6.00 -18.02 19.86
C ARG A 271 -7.24 -18.33 19.03
N VAL A 272 -7.29 -19.54 18.48
CA VAL A 272 -8.46 -20.07 17.79
C VAL A 272 -9.14 -21.09 18.72
N PRO A 273 -10.47 -21.02 18.95
CA PRO A 273 -11.17 -21.99 19.78
C PRO A 273 -10.95 -23.44 19.34
N SER A 274 -10.97 -24.37 20.30
CA SER A 274 -10.94 -25.80 19.97
C SER A 274 -12.21 -26.20 19.20
N GLY A 275 -12.07 -27.02 18.16
CA GLY A 275 -13.18 -27.43 17.30
C GLY A 275 -13.65 -26.34 16.32
N ALA A 276 -12.90 -25.24 16.18
CA ALA A 276 -13.11 -24.30 15.10
C ALA A 276 -12.88 -25.00 13.75
N ARG A 277 -13.78 -24.78 12.80
CA ARG A 277 -13.64 -25.28 11.43
C ARG A 277 -12.37 -24.70 10.80
N ASP A 278 -11.76 -25.47 9.91
CA ASP A 278 -10.63 -25.03 9.09
C ASP A 278 -10.90 -23.68 8.43
N GLY A 279 -9.93 -22.77 8.50
CA GLY A 279 -10.15 -21.40 8.06
C GLY A 279 -8.93 -20.51 8.19
N SER A 280 -9.16 -19.22 7.97
CA SER A 280 -8.15 -18.19 8.10
C SER A 280 -8.78 -16.86 8.49
N ALA A 281 -8.01 -16.01 9.17
CA ALA A 281 -8.42 -14.65 9.50
C ALA A 281 -7.24 -13.70 9.48
N ALA A 282 -7.47 -12.47 9.02
CA ALA A 282 -6.52 -11.39 9.18
C ALA A 282 -6.50 -10.91 10.64
N LEU A 283 -5.30 -10.70 11.17
CA LEU A 283 -5.05 -9.88 12.35
C LEU A 283 -4.63 -8.50 11.85
N THR A 284 -5.36 -7.47 12.27
CA THR A 284 -5.08 -6.07 11.94
C THR A 284 -4.43 -5.37 13.13
N ALA A 285 -3.33 -4.69 12.86
CA ALA A 285 -2.71 -3.69 13.71
C ALA A 285 -3.09 -2.29 13.20
N GLN A 286 -3.38 -1.37 14.11
CA GLN A 286 -3.74 0.01 13.78
C GLN A 286 -3.19 0.98 14.80
N THR A 287 -2.66 2.12 14.34
CA THR A 287 -2.22 3.21 15.20
C THR A 287 -2.28 4.56 14.47
N ALA A 288 -2.32 5.65 15.23
CA ALA A 288 -2.15 7.00 14.70
C ALA A 288 -0.69 7.40 14.91
N THR A 289 0.02 7.68 13.81
CA THR A 289 1.43 8.09 13.86
C THR A 289 1.81 8.82 12.58
N SER A 290 2.96 9.49 12.58
CA SER A 290 3.54 10.03 11.36
C SER A 290 4.35 8.95 10.66
N VAL A 291 4.23 8.84 9.34
CA VAL A 291 5.08 7.94 8.57
C VAL A 291 6.52 8.48 8.62
N PRO A 292 7.54 7.66 8.93
CA PRO A 292 8.90 8.16 9.06
C PRO A 292 9.48 8.69 7.74
N VAL A 293 10.17 9.84 7.79
CA VAL A 293 10.86 10.42 6.63
C VAL A 293 11.87 9.43 6.05
N GLY A 294 11.91 9.28 4.73
CA GLY A 294 12.77 8.34 4.01
C GLY A 294 12.12 6.98 3.71
N ARG A 295 10.89 6.71 4.19
CA ARG A 295 10.15 5.50 3.79
C ARG A 295 9.77 5.58 2.31
N ALA A 296 9.91 4.45 1.60
CA ALA A 296 9.51 4.35 0.21
C ALA A 296 8.01 4.02 0.09
N LEU A 297 7.40 4.53 -0.97
CA LEU A 297 6.00 4.36 -1.31
C LEU A 297 5.95 3.87 -2.76
N THR A 298 5.31 2.73 -2.99
CA THR A 298 5.17 2.15 -4.34
C THR A 298 3.72 1.95 -4.71
N SER A 299 3.43 2.06 -6.00
CA SER A 299 2.12 1.73 -6.55
C SER A 299 2.12 0.35 -7.20
N ALA A 300 0.94 -0.26 -7.30
CA ALA A 300 0.77 -1.48 -8.07
C ALA A 300 0.58 -1.22 -9.58
N THR A 301 0.35 0.04 -9.98
CA THR A 301 -0.04 0.40 -11.36
C THR A 301 1.13 0.85 -12.24
N GLY A 302 2.38 0.59 -11.84
CA GLY A 302 3.57 1.07 -12.56
C GLY A 302 3.72 2.59 -12.49
N SER A 303 3.18 3.22 -11.44
CA SER A 303 3.41 4.62 -11.16
C SER A 303 4.76 4.79 -10.46
N GLN A 304 5.49 5.84 -10.83
CA GLN A 304 6.79 6.21 -10.25
C GLN A 304 6.88 5.97 -8.75
N ALA A 305 7.87 5.20 -8.30
CA ALA A 305 8.13 5.08 -6.87
C ALA A 305 8.40 6.46 -6.23
N GLN A 306 7.93 6.62 -5.00
CA GLN A 306 8.04 7.87 -4.24
C GLN A 306 8.80 7.63 -2.94
N ILE A 307 9.44 8.67 -2.42
CA ILE A 307 10.09 8.65 -1.10
C ILE A 307 9.55 9.76 -0.21
N LEU A 308 9.25 9.40 1.04
CA LEU A 308 8.61 10.30 1.98
C LEU A 308 9.56 11.40 2.45
N ALA A 309 9.14 12.64 2.28
CA ALA A 309 9.85 13.83 2.72
C ALA A 309 9.25 14.44 4.00
N HIS A 310 7.93 14.30 4.21
CA HIS A 310 7.23 14.76 5.41
C HIS A 310 5.88 14.06 5.54
N SER A 311 5.38 13.94 6.77
CA SER A 311 4.08 13.35 7.07
C SER A 311 3.41 14.13 8.19
N SER A 312 2.11 14.41 8.05
CA SER A 312 1.30 14.70 9.23
C SER A 312 1.05 13.41 10.03
N GLU A 313 0.42 13.51 11.19
CA GLU A 313 -0.16 12.34 11.83
C GLU A 313 -1.23 11.72 10.90
N SER A 314 -1.27 10.39 10.85
CA SER A 314 -2.19 9.62 10.02
C SER A 314 -2.50 8.27 10.67
N THR A 315 -3.68 7.73 10.41
CA THR A 315 -3.99 6.35 10.81
C THR A 315 -3.34 5.39 9.83
N VAL A 316 -2.47 4.52 10.33
CA VAL A 316 -1.76 3.49 9.56
C VAL A 316 -2.17 2.11 10.03
N THR A 317 -2.11 1.13 9.13
CA THR A 317 -2.55 -0.24 9.40
C THR A 317 -1.51 -1.26 8.96
N ALA A 318 -1.43 -2.38 9.68
CA ALA A 318 -0.70 -3.56 9.22
C ALA A 318 -1.55 -4.81 9.38
N GLN A 319 -1.30 -5.82 8.54
CA GLN A 319 -2.05 -7.07 8.55
C GLN A 319 -1.14 -8.28 8.48
N THR A 320 -1.51 -9.33 9.20
CA THR A 320 -0.94 -10.67 9.02
C THR A 320 -2.07 -11.69 8.91
N LEU A 321 -1.86 -12.72 8.11
CA LEU A 321 -2.84 -13.78 7.91
C LEU A 321 -2.59 -14.94 8.88
N ALA A 322 -3.55 -15.26 9.73
CA ALA A 322 -3.56 -16.50 10.50
C ALA A 322 -4.34 -17.58 9.74
N VAL A 323 -3.76 -18.77 9.59
CA VAL A 323 -4.38 -19.93 8.93
C VAL A 323 -4.43 -21.10 9.92
N TRP A 324 -5.54 -21.84 9.95
CA TRP A 324 -5.67 -23.01 10.81
C TRP A 324 -6.46 -24.14 10.16
N ALA A 325 -6.11 -25.37 10.55
CA ALA A 325 -6.84 -26.57 10.20
C ALA A 325 -6.70 -27.64 11.28
N GLU A 326 -7.71 -28.51 11.40
CA GLU A 326 -7.68 -29.64 12.34
C GLU A 326 -6.75 -30.76 11.85
N LYS A 327 -6.63 -30.95 10.54
CA LYS A 327 -5.91 -32.07 9.92
C LYS A 327 -5.09 -31.60 8.70
N GLY A 328 -4.12 -32.42 8.33
CA GLY A 328 -3.25 -32.16 7.18
C GLY A 328 -2.27 -31.01 7.39
N PRO A 329 -1.38 -30.74 6.41
CA PRO A 329 -0.44 -29.65 6.50
C PRO A 329 -1.14 -28.27 6.50
N ILE A 330 -0.60 -27.33 7.29
CA ILE A 330 -1.17 -25.98 7.45
C ILE A 330 -0.12 -24.95 7.00
N PRO A 331 0.05 -24.73 5.69
CA PRO A 331 1.11 -23.87 5.19
C PRO A 331 0.75 -22.37 5.31
N ALA A 332 1.57 -21.63 6.05
CA ALA A 332 1.60 -20.17 5.98
C ALA A 332 2.52 -19.75 4.81
N LEU A 333 1.90 -19.33 3.71
CA LEU A 333 2.61 -18.87 2.51
C LEU A 333 2.65 -17.34 2.43
N SER A 334 3.84 -16.80 2.17
CA SER A 334 4.09 -15.38 1.91
C SER A 334 4.98 -15.19 0.69
N ALA A 335 4.87 -14.02 0.05
CA ALA A 335 5.69 -13.63 -1.10
C ALA A 335 6.20 -12.21 -0.90
N ARG A 336 7.45 -11.96 -1.28
CA ARG A 336 8.06 -10.62 -1.27
C ARG A 336 9.03 -10.46 -2.44
N HIS A 337 9.28 -9.22 -2.82
CA HIS A 337 10.32 -8.90 -3.80
C HIS A 337 11.68 -8.79 -3.11
N ASP A 338 12.73 -9.18 -3.83
CA ASP A 338 14.12 -8.84 -3.53
C ASP A 338 14.70 -8.14 -4.76
N CYS A 339 14.64 -6.81 -4.75
CA CYS A 339 15.09 -5.98 -5.86
C CYS A 339 16.62 -5.98 -6.01
N ALA A 340 17.36 -6.23 -4.94
CA ALA A 340 18.82 -6.32 -5.01
C ALA A 340 19.27 -7.60 -5.76
N ALA A 341 18.47 -8.66 -5.70
CA ALA A 341 18.73 -9.93 -6.38
C ALA A 341 17.89 -10.16 -7.65
N SER A 342 16.99 -9.24 -8.02
CA SER A 342 16.00 -9.39 -9.10
C SER A 342 15.17 -10.68 -8.97
N GLN A 343 14.64 -10.92 -7.76
CA GLN A 343 13.96 -12.17 -7.40
C GLN A 343 12.64 -11.94 -6.70
N VAL A 344 11.74 -12.92 -6.82
CA VAL A 344 10.57 -13.09 -5.96
C VAL A 344 10.89 -14.20 -4.95
N GLU A 345 10.82 -13.88 -3.66
CA GLU A 345 10.99 -14.86 -2.59
C GLU A 345 9.63 -15.35 -2.10
N ILE A 346 9.38 -16.65 -2.26
CA ILE A 346 8.21 -17.34 -1.72
C ILE A 346 8.65 -18.07 -0.46
N THR A 347 8.07 -17.72 0.69
CA THR A 347 8.33 -18.40 1.96
C THR A 347 7.12 -19.22 2.36
N ALA A 348 7.36 -20.51 2.61
CA ALA A 348 6.40 -21.44 3.17
C ALA A 348 6.85 -21.81 4.59
N ALA A 349 6.02 -21.50 5.58
CA ALA A 349 6.19 -21.97 6.95
C ALA A 349 5.12 -23.03 7.24
N ASN A 350 5.54 -24.13 7.86
CA ASN A 350 4.66 -25.23 8.22
C ASN A 350 4.64 -25.37 9.74
N ALA A 351 3.48 -25.12 10.34
CA ALA A 351 3.29 -25.27 11.78
C ALA A 351 2.89 -26.69 12.19
N ASP A 352 2.63 -27.57 11.22
CA ASP A 352 2.22 -28.95 11.48
C ASP A 352 3.39 -29.86 11.89
N THR A 353 3.04 -31.01 12.44
CA THR A 353 3.91 -32.17 12.71
C THR A 353 4.17 -33.05 11.49
N ALA A 354 3.34 -32.97 10.45
CA ALA A 354 3.60 -33.63 9.16
C ALA A 354 4.38 -32.69 8.22
N PRO A 355 5.25 -33.21 7.33
CA PRO A 355 5.89 -32.39 6.30
C PRO A 355 4.84 -31.85 5.30
N PHE A 356 5.11 -30.67 4.75
CA PHE A 356 4.30 -30.06 3.71
C PHE A 356 5.05 -30.08 2.38
N THR A 357 4.52 -30.81 1.40
CA THR A 357 5.06 -30.88 0.04
C THR A 357 4.19 -30.08 -0.92
N PHE A 358 4.84 -29.26 -1.76
CA PHE A 358 4.19 -28.43 -2.76
C PHE A 358 5.03 -28.34 -4.03
N THR A 359 4.37 -28.10 -5.16
CA THR A 359 5.02 -27.78 -6.44
C THR A 359 5.01 -26.26 -6.65
N LEU A 360 6.15 -25.73 -7.07
CA LEU A 360 6.37 -24.33 -7.39
C LEU A 360 7.38 -24.24 -8.54
N ALA A 361 7.03 -23.52 -9.60
CA ALA A 361 7.86 -23.43 -10.81
C ALA A 361 8.29 -24.82 -11.34
N ASP A 362 7.33 -25.72 -11.44
CA ASP A 362 7.47 -27.12 -11.90
C ASP A 362 8.46 -27.99 -11.09
N ALA A 363 8.89 -27.50 -9.92
CA ALA A 363 9.74 -28.25 -8.98
C ALA A 363 9.00 -28.57 -7.70
N GLU A 364 9.22 -29.79 -7.18
CA GLU A 364 8.71 -30.20 -5.88
C GLU A 364 9.59 -29.64 -4.75
N HIS A 365 8.94 -29.13 -3.71
CA HIS A 365 9.56 -28.63 -2.50
C HIS A 365 8.87 -29.21 -1.27
N THR A 366 9.67 -29.62 -0.30
CA THR A 366 9.17 -30.06 1.00
C THR A 366 9.65 -29.11 2.09
N VAL A 367 8.70 -28.68 2.93
CA VAL A 367 8.94 -28.00 4.21
C VAL A 367 8.85 -29.06 5.31
N PRO A 368 9.88 -29.22 6.15
CA PRO A 368 9.81 -30.17 7.25
C PRO A 368 8.71 -29.77 8.25
N ALA A 369 8.32 -30.73 9.08
CA ALA A 369 7.45 -30.47 10.22
C ALA A 369 8.03 -29.32 11.07
N ARG A 370 7.18 -28.36 11.47
CA ARG A 370 7.58 -27.17 12.25
C ARG A 370 8.72 -26.36 11.63
N GLY A 371 8.90 -26.45 10.31
CA GLY A 371 9.98 -25.79 9.58
C GLY A 371 9.49 -24.65 8.69
N SER A 372 10.46 -23.99 8.04
CA SER A 372 10.19 -23.06 6.96
C SER A 372 11.15 -23.28 5.80
N ARG A 373 10.72 -22.89 4.60
CA ARG A 373 11.54 -22.92 3.39
C ARG A 373 11.25 -21.67 2.57
N THR A 374 12.29 -21.03 2.07
CA THR A 374 12.19 -19.95 1.10
C THR A 374 12.68 -20.44 -0.26
N VAL A 375 11.83 -20.31 -1.27
CA VAL A 375 12.18 -20.55 -2.68
C VAL A 375 12.34 -19.21 -3.37
N ARG A 376 13.45 -19.03 -4.07
CA ARG A 376 13.77 -17.81 -4.80
C ARG A 376 13.55 -18.05 -6.28
N LEU A 377 12.67 -17.27 -6.88
CA LEU A 377 12.35 -17.34 -8.29
C LEU A 377 12.95 -16.12 -8.99
N PRO A 378 13.66 -16.29 -10.10
CA PRO A 378 14.03 -15.16 -10.93
C PRO A 378 12.76 -14.45 -11.40
N ALA A 379 12.77 -13.13 -11.39
CA ALA A 379 11.69 -12.35 -11.96
C ALA A 379 12.26 -11.35 -12.96
N VAL A 380 11.52 -11.19 -14.07
CA VAL A 380 11.88 -10.25 -15.12
C VAL A 380 11.28 -8.91 -14.76
N GLU A 381 12.09 -7.87 -14.94
CA GLU A 381 11.69 -6.49 -14.72
C GLU A 381 10.49 -6.09 -15.57
N ASP A 382 9.56 -5.35 -14.98
CA ASP A 382 8.37 -4.78 -15.62
C ASP A 382 7.43 -5.82 -16.26
N GLN A 383 7.63 -7.11 -15.98
CA GLN A 383 6.78 -8.18 -16.47
C GLN A 383 5.84 -8.68 -15.37
N PRO A 384 4.53 -8.81 -15.68
CA PRO A 384 3.62 -9.46 -14.77
C PRO A 384 4.01 -10.93 -14.62
N TYR A 385 4.11 -11.36 -13.38
CA TYR A 385 4.30 -12.75 -13.03
C TYR A 385 3.05 -13.30 -12.33
N GLU A 386 2.81 -14.58 -12.54
CA GLU A 386 1.93 -15.39 -11.73
C GLU A 386 2.70 -16.65 -11.31
N VAL A 387 2.71 -16.90 -10.01
CA VAL A 387 3.43 -18.00 -9.39
C VAL A 387 2.40 -18.93 -8.74
N PRO A 388 1.91 -19.95 -9.46
CA PRO A 388 1.02 -20.95 -8.89
C PRO A 388 1.79 -21.88 -7.94
N ILE A 389 1.12 -22.25 -6.86
CA ILE A 389 1.59 -23.20 -5.86
C ILE A 389 0.50 -24.24 -5.71
N THR A 390 0.84 -25.50 -5.94
CA THR A 390 -0.06 -26.64 -5.75
C THR A 390 0.51 -27.57 -4.69
N GLY A 391 -0.34 -28.22 -3.91
CA GLY A 391 0.06 -29.18 -2.89
C GLY A 391 -0.88 -30.37 -2.83
N ALA A 392 -0.60 -31.27 -1.89
CA ALA A 392 -1.46 -32.41 -1.61
C ALA A 392 -2.90 -31.97 -1.26
N ASP A 393 -3.85 -32.90 -1.35
CA ASP A 393 -5.25 -32.71 -0.96
C ASP A 393 -5.95 -31.54 -1.70
N GLY A 394 -5.49 -31.23 -2.92
CA GLY A 394 -6.05 -30.16 -3.74
C GLY A 394 -5.67 -28.76 -3.30
N PHE A 395 -4.65 -28.60 -2.45
CA PHE A 395 -4.14 -27.30 -2.05
C PHE A 395 -3.71 -26.49 -3.28
N ARG A 396 -4.21 -25.26 -3.39
CA ARG A 396 -3.87 -24.31 -4.46
C ARG A 396 -3.74 -22.91 -3.89
N LYS A 397 -2.68 -22.21 -4.27
CA LYS A 397 -2.49 -20.77 -4.04
C LYS A 397 -1.76 -20.18 -5.24
N SER A 398 -1.89 -18.88 -5.48
CA SER A 398 -1.03 -18.20 -6.43
C SER A 398 -0.61 -16.83 -5.89
N PHE A 399 0.58 -16.40 -6.32
CA PHE A 399 1.07 -15.05 -6.08
C PHE A 399 1.24 -14.35 -7.42
N ARG A 400 0.61 -13.18 -7.56
CA ARG A 400 0.70 -12.34 -8.76
C ARG A 400 1.39 -11.03 -8.43
N GLY A 401 2.04 -10.41 -9.41
CA GLY A 401 2.67 -9.10 -9.27
C GLY A 401 3.45 -8.67 -10.50
N VAL A 402 4.09 -7.51 -10.40
CA VAL A 402 5.10 -7.02 -11.34
C VAL A 402 6.34 -6.71 -10.49
N LEU A 403 7.53 -7.07 -10.97
CA LEU A 403 8.78 -6.66 -10.35
C LEU A 403 9.19 -5.31 -10.95
N ASP A 404 9.18 -4.26 -10.13
CA ASP A 404 9.51 -2.88 -10.50
C ASP A 404 10.58 -2.35 -9.51
N CYS A 405 11.80 -2.75 -9.82
CA CYS A 405 13.03 -2.68 -9.04
C CYS A 405 14.12 -1.84 -9.73
N ARG A 406 13.85 -1.26 -10.89
CA ARG A 406 14.78 -0.45 -11.66
C ARG A 406 14.08 0.82 -12.04
N THR A 407 14.83 1.90 -11.92
CA THR A 407 14.39 3.13 -12.56
C THR A 407 14.68 3.04 -14.05
N ALA A 408 13.84 3.62 -14.91
CA ALA A 408 14.05 3.55 -16.35
C ALA A 408 15.41 4.19 -16.80
N GLY A 409 16.02 5.03 -15.96
CA GLY A 409 17.39 5.56 -16.16
C GLY A 409 18.51 4.55 -15.92
N ALA A 410 18.25 3.49 -15.13
CA ALA A 410 19.20 2.42 -14.82
C ALA A 410 19.51 1.50 -16.02
N ALA A 411 18.66 1.52 -17.05
CA ALA A 411 18.77 0.65 -18.21
C ALA A 411 19.92 1.02 -19.18
N VAL A 412 20.70 2.06 -18.89
CA VAL A 412 21.92 2.38 -19.65
C VAL A 412 23.08 1.56 -19.08
N PRO A 413 23.63 0.57 -19.81
CA PRO A 413 24.77 -0.19 -19.32
C PRO A 413 25.97 0.74 -19.18
N ALA A 414 26.65 0.65 -18.03
CA ALA A 414 27.96 1.26 -17.84
C ALA A 414 28.92 0.76 -18.94
N PRO A 415 29.73 1.62 -19.57
CA PRO A 415 30.70 1.16 -20.55
C PRO A 415 31.74 0.30 -19.84
N SER A 416 31.69 -1.01 -20.09
CA SER A 416 32.72 -1.93 -19.64
C SER A 416 34.02 -1.60 -20.37
N ALA A 417 35.02 -1.15 -19.62
CA ALA A 417 36.38 -1.04 -20.10
C ALA A 417 36.95 -2.44 -20.31
N THR A 418 37.33 -2.80 -21.55
CA THR A 418 38.59 -3.46 -21.98
C THR A 418 38.53 -3.67 -23.52
N ALA A 419 39.57 -3.25 -24.23
CA ALA A 419 39.74 -3.18 -25.71
C ALA A 419 40.25 -4.52 -26.33
N PRO A 420 40.84 -4.60 -27.56
CA PRO A 420 40.72 -3.84 -28.83
C PRO A 420 40.48 -4.75 -30.08
N GLY A 421 40.21 -4.19 -31.27
CA GLY A 421 40.42 -4.92 -32.54
C GLY A 421 39.61 -4.51 -33.78
N SER A 422 40.23 -3.68 -34.61
CA SER A 422 40.24 -3.61 -36.09
C SER A 422 39.05 -4.06 -36.96
N GLY A 423 38.62 -3.17 -37.88
CA GLY A 423 37.88 -3.53 -39.08
C GLY A 423 37.32 -2.33 -39.86
N THR A 424 38.06 -1.92 -40.89
CA THR A 424 37.80 -0.85 -41.87
C THR A 424 36.45 -0.93 -42.62
N GLY A 425 35.85 0.23 -42.96
CA GLY A 425 34.82 0.27 -44.02
C GLY A 425 34.00 1.56 -44.18
N SER A 426 34.56 2.51 -44.94
CA SER A 426 33.91 3.41 -45.91
C SER A 426 32.83 4.44 -45.52
N ALA A 427 33.06 5.66 -46.04
CA ALA A 427 32.22 6.84 -46.00
C ALA A 427 30.98 6.76 -46.91
N ALA A 428 29.89 7.42 -46.47
CA ALA A 428 28.96 8.18 -47.31
C ALA A 428 28.09 9.10 -46.43
N GLU A 429 28.07 10.39 -46.77
CA GLU A 429 27.26 11.46 -46.16
C GLU A 429 25.93 11.65 -46.96
N PRO A 430 25.02 12.59 -46.61
CA PRO A 430 23.71 12.28 -46.04
C PRO A 430 22.52 12.47 -47.00
N GLY A 431 21.46 11.68 -46.79
CA GLY A 431 20.16 11.80 -47.46
C GLY A 431 19.11 12.47 -46.58
N THR A 432 18.61 13.60 -47.06
CA THR A 432 17.55 14.46 -46.52
C THR A 432 16.22 13.72 -46.35
N GLY A 433 15.64 13.76 -45.15
CA GLY A 433 14.32 13.22 -44.87
C GLY A 433 13.80 13.68 -43.51
N GLY A 434 13.34 14.93 -43.43
CA GLY A 434 12.69 15.46 -42.23
C GLY A 434 11.26 14.95 -42.09
N PRO A 435 10.79 14.60 -40.88
CA PRO A 435 9.37 14.52 -40.58
C PRO A 435 8.86 15.81 -39.92
N SER A 436 7.64 16.17 -40.32
CA SER A 436 6.85 17.36 -39.99
C SER A 436 6.68 17.63 -38.48
N PRO A 437 6.64 18.91 -38.03
CA PRO A 437 6.33 19.26 -36.65
C PRO A 437 4.82 19.24 -36.37
N MET A 438 4.43 18.66 -35.23
CA MET A 438 3.07 18.77 -34.69
C MET A 438 2.84 20.15 -34.05
N THR A 439 1.69 20.70 -34.36
CA THR A 439 1.15 22.00 -33.94
C THR A 439 0.94 22.10 -32.42
N VAL A 440 1.52 23.11 -31.80
CA VAL A 440 1.15 23.63 -30.47
C VAL A 440 0.11 24.74 -30.62
N PRO A 441 -0.99 24.79 -29.84
CA PRO A 441 -1.88 25.93 -29.85
C PRO A 441 -1.22 27.13 -29.15
N ARG A 442 -1.04 28.21 -29.91
CA ARG A 442 -0.60 29.53 -29.43
C ARG A 442 -1.84 30.36 -29.08
N LEU A 443 -2.00 30.72 -27.81
CA LEU A 443 -2.88 31.82 -27.42
C LEU A 443 -2.09 33.12 -27.52
N ALA A 444 -2.61 34.07 -28.31
CA ALA A 444 -2.10 35.43 -28.44
C ALA A 444 -3.01 36.40 -27.64
N PRO A 445 -2.47 37.56 -27.19
CA PRO A 445 -3.09 38.42 -26.19
C PRO A 445 -4.02 39.49 -26.81
N ALA A 446 -4.94 40.03 -26.02
CA ALA A 446 -5.62 41.29 -26.33
C ALA A 446 -5.84 42.11 -25.05
N SER A 447 -5.67 43.42 -25.22
CA SER A 447 -5.37 44.44 -24.21
C SER A 447 -6.61 45.09 -23.56
N ALA A 448 -6.29 45.82 -22.49
CA ALA A 448 -7.04 46.79 -21.68
C ALA A 448 -8.29 47.48 -22.24
N ASP A 449 -9.30 47.68 -21.37
CA ASP A 449 -9.73 49.03 -20.98
C ASP A 449 -10.64 49.07 -19.72
N THR A 450 -10.34 50.07 -18.87
CA THR A 450 -11.18 50.85 -17.94
C THR A 450 -11.80 50.23 -16.66
N ALA A 451 -11.37 50.80 -15.50
CA ALA A 451 -11.89 50.61 -14.14
C ALA A 451 -13.14 51.47 -13.83
N PRO A 452 -13.82 51.28 -12.67
CA PRO A 452 -13.46 52.12 -11.52
C PRO A 452 -13.49 51.46 -10.11
N ALA A 453 -12.47 51.83 -9.32
CA ALA A 453 -12.38 52.15 -7.88
C ALA A 453 -13.12 51.39 -6.73
N LEU A 454 -12.28 50.75 -5.88
CA LEU A 454 -12.11 50.82 -4.39
C LEU A 454 -13.22 50.35 -3.41
N PRO A 455 -12.89 49.95 -2.14
CA PRO A 455 -11.60 50.08 -1.43
C PRO A 455 -11.02 48.82 -0.78
N ASP A 456 -9.80 49.04 -0.27
CA ASP A 456 -8.87 48.20 0.48
C ASP A 456 -9.44 47.40 1.65
N GLU A 457 -8.85 46.22 1.89
CA GLU A 457 -8.60 45.74 3.26
C GLU A 457 -7.33 44.87 3.28
N ASP A 458 -6.26 45.51 3.72
CA ASP A 458 -4.97 44.95 4.10
C ASP A 458 -5.05 44.54 5.57
N LEU A 459 -4.84 43.27 5.91
CA LEU A 459 -4.58 42.83 7.29
C LEU A 459 -3.68 41.60 7.31
N ALA A 460 -2.38 41.84 7.16
CA ALA A 460 -1.39 41.09 7.93
C ALA A 460 -1.40 41.63 9.37
N ALA A 461 -1.77 40.80 10.35
CA ALA A 461 -1.49 41.05 11.75
C ALA A 461 -1.19 39.73 12.49
N THR A 462 0.09 39.55 12.76
CA THR A 462 0.69 38.60 13.70
C THR A 462 0.13 38.76 15.12
N GLY A 463 0.07 37.68 15.91
CA GLY A 463 -0.04 37.85 17.35
C GLY A 463 -0.45 36.62 18.14
N SER A 464 0.55 35.98 18.75
CA SER A 464 0.42 34.96 19.78
C SER A 464 -0.29 35.45 21.05
N THR A 465 -1.11 34.59 21.64
CA THR A 465 -1.10 34.11 23.05
C THR A 465 -2.50 33.98 23.63
N GLY A 466 -2.78 32.79 24.17
CA GLY A 466 -3.73 32.54 25.25
C GLY A 466 -5.20 32.65 24.90
N ILE A 467 -5.89 31.50 24.83
CA ILE A 467 -7.04 31.12 25.67
C ILE A 467 -7.63 29.84 25.05
N THR A 468 -7.30 28.70 25.65
CA THR A 468 -8.12 27.47 25.59
C THR A 468 -9.08 27.59 26.78
N PRO A 469 -10.39 27.28 26.65
CA PRO A 469 -10.79 25.89 26.52
C PRO A 469 -11.99 25.62 25.58
N LEU A 470 -12.22 24.32 25.35
CA LEU A 470 -13.43 23.68 24.81
C LEU A 470 -13.49 23.45 23.28
N ILE A 471 -12.76 22.44 22.79
CA ILE A 471 -13.35 21.42 21.89
C ILE A 471 -12.82 20.05 22.30
N ALA A 472 -13.37 19.54 23.40
CA ALA A 472 -13.40 18.11 23.71
C ALA A 472 -14.85 17.65 23.50
N GLY A 473 -15.13 16.90 22.44
CA GLY A 473 -16.48 16.36 22.21
C GLY A 473 -16.83 16.17 20.75
N GLY A 474 -16.31 15.12 20.13
CA GLY A 474 -16.63 14.80 18.73
C GLY A 474 -16.38 13.36 18.29
N ALA A 475 -16.24 12.40 19.22
CA ALA A 475 -16.01 10.98 18.87
C ALA A 475 -16.87 9.97 19.66
N ALA A 476 -17.87 10.42 20.42
CA ALA A 476 -18.69 9.55 21.29
C ALA A 476 -20.17 9.42 20.88
N VAL A 477 -20.57 9.86 19.67
CA VAL A 477 -22.00 9.88 19.28
C VAL A 477 -22.38 8.78 18.27
N LEU A 478 -21.44 8.02 17.71
CA LEU A 478 -21.76 6.88 16.83
C LEU A 478 -21.66 5.49 17.48
N MET A 479 -21.23 5.37 18.75
CA MET A 479 -21.26 4.10 19.50
C MET A 479 -22.44 3.96 20.47
N ALA A 480 -23.25 4.99 20.68
CA ALA A 480 -24.40 4.90 21.59
C ALA A 480 -25.69 4.37 20.92
N ILE A 481 -25.78 4.39 19.58
CA ILE A 481 -26.98 3.94 18.85
C ILE A 481 -26.93 2.43 18.53
N GLY A 482 -25.73 1.80 18.53
CA GLY A 482 -25.57 0.35 18.36
C GLY A 482 -25.75 -0.48 19.63
N GLY A 483 -25.63 0.11 20.82
CA GLY A 483 -25.73 -0.60 22.10
C GLY A 483 -27.14 -0.72 22.69
N GLY A 484 -28.08 0.14 22.26
CA GLY A 484 -29.43 0.24 22.86
C GLY A 484 -30.42 -0.85 22.43
N VAL A 485 -30.15 -1.56 21.32
CA VAL A 485 -31.10 -2.54 20.75
C VAL A 485 -30.84 -3.98 21.22
N LEU A 486 -29.62 -4.29 21.70
CA LEU A 486 -29.30 -5.64 22.21
C LEU A 486 -29.64 -5.84 23.69
N PHE A 487 -29.85 -4.76 24.46
CA PHE A 487 -30.16 -4.86 25.89
C PHE A 487 -31.65 -5.06 26.19
N THR A 488 -32.55 -4.77 25.25
CA THR A 488 -34.00 -4.85 25.47
C THR A 488 -34.64 -6.18 25.04
N LEU A 489 -33.90 -7.09 24.39
CA LEU A 489 -34.39 -8.43 24.01
C LEU A 489 -33.95 -9.56 24.95
N ARG A 490 -33.20 -9.27 26.03
CA ARG A 490 -32.76 -10.27 27.02
C ARG A 490 -33.59 -10.33 28.31
N ARG A 491 -34.71 -9.62 28.39
CA ARG A 491 -35.68 -9.74 29.48
C ARG A 491 -37.02 -10.19 28.97
N LYS A 492 -37.16 -11.51 28.76
CA LYS A 492 -38.39 -12.28 29.00
C LYS A 492 -38.16 -13.74 28.60
N GLU A 493 -37.96 -14.61 29.59
CA GLU A 493 -38.60 -15.93 29.62
C GLU A 493 -38.92 -16.31 31.09
N PRO A 494 -39.98 -17.11 31.31
CA PRO A 494 -40.70 -17.16 32.57
C PRO A 494 -40.19 -18.22 33.56
N ARG A 495 -40.44 -17.97 34.85
CA ARG A 495 -40.34 -18.95 35.94
C ARG A 495 -41.40 -20.05 35.74
N ALA A 496 -40.96 -21.31 35.75
CA ALA A 496 -41.78 -22.45 36.13
C ALA A 496 -41.19 -23.05 37.41
N ALA A 497 -41.92 -22.91 38.52
CA ALA A 497 -41.64 -23.58 39.79
C ALA A 497 -42.54 -24.82 39.86
N GLY A 498 -41.94 -26.00 39.83
CA GLY A 498 -42.56 -27.26 40.23
C GLY A 498 -41.87 -27.75 41.49
N ALA A 499 -42.48 -27.50 42.65
CA ALA A 499 -42.04 -28.06 43.93
C ALA A 499 -42.74 -29.42 44.11
N GLU A 500 -41.93 -30.47 44.08
CA GLU A 500 -42.34 -31.84 44.33
C GLU A 500 -42.49 -32.08 45.83
N ARG A 501 -43.59 -32.77 46.13
CA ARG A 501 -44.17 -33.05 47.44
C ARG A 501 -43.35 -34.15 48.12
N ARG A 502 -42.84 -33.92 49.33
CA ARG A 502 -42.42 -35.00 50.25
C ARG A 502 -43.23 -34.91 51.52
N ASP A 503 -43.96 -35.97 51.80
CA ASP A 503 -44.68 -36.21 53.05
C ASP A 503 -43.72 -36.55 54.20
N PRO A 504 -44.17 -36.38 55.46
CA PRO A 504 -43.38 -36.55 56.67
C PRO A 504 -43.65 -37.90 57.35
N THR A 505 -42.63 -38.52 57.94
CA THR A 505 -42.79 -39.35 59.15
C THR A 505 -41.51 -39.38 59.97
N TRP A 506 -41.72 -39.25 61.27
CA TRP A 506 -40.80 -39.29 62.41
C TRP A 506 -40.07 -40.63 62.56
N GLU A 507 -38.78 -40.58 62.91
CA GLU A 507 -38.21 -41.02 64.20
C GLU A 507 -36.78 -40.46 64.35
#